data_AF-A0A2J7QZ22-F1
#
_entry.id   AF-A0A2J7QZ22-F1
#
_cell.length_a   1.000
_cell.length_b   1.000
_cell.length_c   1.000
_cell.angle_alpha   90.00
_cell.angle_beta   90.00
_cell.angle_gamma   90.00
#
_symmetry.space_group_name_H-M   'P 1'
#
loop_
_entity.id
_entity.type
_entity.pdbx_description
1 polymer ?
#
loop_
_entity_poly.entity_id
_entity_poly.type
_entity_poly.pdbx_seq_one_letter_code
_entity_poly.pdbx_strand_id
1 'polypeptide(L)' 'LENPQHSLEYLEEVERLGEEIVCDKQELVPLDRRHNQNREALRALQRHDCGKTWLTLGSLLIKTPTNKAKELLE' A
#
# COMPACT_ATOMS: atom_id res chain seq x y z
N LEU A 1 -10.52 44.37 15.33
CA LEU A 1 -10.91 43.24 14.46
C LEU A 1 -9.65 42.83 13.74
N GLU A 2 -9.15 41.64 14.05
CA GLU A 2 -7.95 41.03 13.46
C GLU A 2 -8.01 41.09 11.93
N ASN A 3 -6.85 41.18 11.28
CA ASN A 3 -6.74 41.30 9.82
C ASN A 3 -7.36 40.06 9.14
N PRO A 4 -8.53 40.20 8.50
CA PRO A 4 -9.28 39.04 7.97
C PRO A 4 -8.51 38.31 6.86
N GLN A 5 -7.62 39.00 6.14
CA GLN A 5 -6.79 38.39 5.10
C GLN A 5 -5.81 37.36 5.70
N HIS A 6 -5.17 37.73 6.80
CA HIS A 6 -4.22 36.86 7.51
C HIS A 6 -4.94 35.64 8.12
N SER A 7 -6.15 35.83 8.63
CA SER A 7 -6.97 34.72 9.14
C SER A 7 -7.36 33.74 8.02
N LEU A 8 -7.65 34.25 6.81
CA LEU A 8 -7.99 33.41 5.65
C LEU A 8 -6.78 32.60 5.16
N GLU A 9 -5.62 33.24 5.03
CA GLU A 9 -4.37 32.56 4.63
C GLU A 9 -4.00 31.43 5.60
N TYR A 10 -4.13 31.68 6.91
CA TYR A 10 -3.90 30.67 7.93
C TYR A 10 -4.88 29.50 7.83
N LEU A 11 -6.18 29.77 7.61
CA LEU A 11 -7.18 28.72 7.45
C LEU A 11 -6.95 27.87 6.20
N GLU A 12 -6.53 28.48 5.09
CA GLU A 12 -6.16 27.76 3.86
C GLU A 12 -4.98 26.82 4.08
N GLU A 13 -3.95 27.28 4.81
CA GLU A 13 -2.80 26.44 5.14
C GLU A 13 -3.18 25.24 6.02
N VAL A 14 -4.02 25.49 7.03
CA VAL A 14 -4.53 24.44 7.92
C VAL A 14 -5.41 23.44 7.16
N GLU A 15 -6.28 23.91 6.27
CA GLU A 15 -7.15 23.05 5.46
C GLU A 15 -6.32 22.17 4.52
N ARG A 16 -5.35 22.74 3.81
CA ARG A 16 -4.45 22.01 2.92
C ARG A 16 -3.68 20.90 3.65
N LEU A 17 -3.14 21.22 4.83
CA LEU A 17 -2.45 20.22 5.66
C LEU A 17 -3.42 19.14 6.16
N GLY A 18 -4.64 19.54 6.52
CA GLY A 18 -5.70 18.62 6.91
C GLY A 18 -6.04 17.62 5.81
N GLU A 19 -6.17 18.10 4.56
CA GLU A 19 -6.44 17.27 3.39
C GLU A 19 -5.30 16.26 3.14
N GLU A 20 -4.05 16.71 3.16
CA GLU A 20 -2.87 15.84 2.98
C GLU A 20 -2.85 14.70 4.00
N ILE A 21 -3.05 15.02 5.29
CA ILE A 21 -3.09 14.02 6.36
C ILE A 21 -4.22 13.01 6.15
N VAL A 22 -5.38 13.45 5.69
CA VAL A 22 -6.53 12.56 5.46
C VAL A 22 -6.27 11.66 4.25
N CYS A 23 -5.74 12.20 3.16
CA CYS A 23 -5.35 11.44 1.98
C CYS A 23 -4.30 10.36 2.32
N ASP A 24 -3.22 10.74 3.01
CA ASP A 24 -2.17 9.80 3.42
C ASP A 24 -2.72 8.64 4.25
N LYS A 25 -3.61 8.95 5.21
CA LYS A 25 -4.26 7.93 6.04
C LYS A 25 -5.14 6.99 5.21
N GLN A 26 -5.82 7.50 4.20
CA GLN A 26 -6.63 6.68 3.31
C GLN A 26 -5.78 5.78 2.43
N GLU A 27 -4.61 6.23 1.98
CA GLU A 27 -3.66 5.44 1.18
C GLU A 27 -2.93 4.36 1.98
N LEU A 28 -2.70 4.57 3.28
CA LEU A 28 -2.08 3.58 4.15
C LEU A 28 -2.94 2.31 4.31
N VAL A 29 -4.28 2.43 4.32
CA VAL A 29 -5.19 1.29 4.48
C VAL A 29 -5.04 0.22 3.37
N PRO A 30 -5.12 0.55 2.07
CA PRO A 30 -4.90 -0.44 1.01
C PRO A 30 -3.45 -0.93 0.98
N LEU A 31 -2.47 -0.11 1.37
CA LEU A 31 -1.08 -0.54 1.49
C LEU A 31 -0.92 -1.63 2.55
N ASP A 32 -1.47 -1.43 3.75
CA ASP A 32 -1.41 -2.43 4.83
C ASP A 32 -2.16 -3.71 4.46
N ARG A 33 -3.31 -3.59 3.78
CA ARG A 33 -4.02 -4.77 3.23
C ARG A 33 -3.14 -5.57 2.27
N ARG A 34 -2.40 -4.90 1.37
CA ARG A 34 -1.46 -5.56 0.44
C ARG A 34 -0.31 -6.22 1.19
N HIS A 35 0.25 -5.57 2.22
CA HIS A 35 1.28 -6.18 3.07
C HIS A 35 0.74 -7.41 3.79
N ASN A 36 -0.48 -7.38 4.33
CA ASN A 36 -1.08 -8.54 4.97
C ASN A 36 -1.27 -9.69 3.97
N GLN A 37 -1.78 -9.41 2.77
CA GLN A 37 -1.93 -10.40 1.70
C GLN A 37 -0.58 -11.02 1.30
N ASN A 38 0.49 -10.21 1.20
CA ASN A 38 1.84 -10.73 0.93
C ASN A 38 2.33 -11.65 2.05
N ARG A 39 2.10 -11.31 3.32
CA ARG A 39 2.44 -12.19 4.45
C ARG A 39 1.68 -13.51 4.39
N GLU A 40 0.39 -13.48 4.12
CA GLU A 40 -0.44 -14.68 3.97
C GLU A 40 0.05 -15.56 2.81
N ALA A 41 0.37 -14.95 1.66
CA ALA A 41 0.92 -15.64 0.51
C ALA A 41 2.29 -16.27 0.82
N LEU A 42 3.21 -15.54 1.46
CA LEU A 42 4.50 -16.07 1.90
C LEU A 42 4.34 -17.26 2.84
N ARG A 43 3.41 -17.18 3.81
CA ARG A 43 3.09 -18.29 4.72
C ARG A 43 2.51 -19.50 3.98
N ALA A 44 1.73 -19.29 2.91
CA ALA A 44 1.23 -20.37 2.07
C ALA A 44 2.38 -21.04 1.28
N LEU A 45 3.27 -20.24 0.68
CA LEU A 45 4.44 -20.73 -0.08
C LEU A 45 5.50 -21.39 0.80
N GLN A 46 5.56 -21.09 2.09
CA GLN A 46 6.42 -21.76 3.05
C GLN A 46 5.88 -23.14 3.46
N ARG A 47 4.54 -23.29 3.56
CA ARG A 47 3.90 -24.56 3.94
C ARG A 47 3.89 -25.59 2.80
N HIS A 48 3.78 -25.12 1.57
CA HIS A 48 3.72 -25.97 0.38
C HIS A 48 4.91 -25.67 -0.52
N ASP A 49 5.96 -26.48 -0.43
CA ASP A 49 7.08 -26.39 -1.36
C ASP A 49 6.76 -27.12 -2.67
N CYS A 50 6.14 -26.41 -3.59
CA CYS A 50 5.70 -26.92 -4.89
C CYS A 50 6.71 -26.69 -6.02
N GLY A 51 7.91 -26.14 -5.74
CA GLY A 51 8.98 -25.87 -6.70
C GLY A 51 8.69 -24.77 -7.73
N LYS A 52 7.45 -24.66 -8.23
CA LYS A 52 6.97 -23.58 -9.11
C LYS A 52 5.63 -23.05 -8.61
N THR A 53 5.48 -21.73 -8.68
CA THR A 53 4.30 -20.98 -8.23
C THR A 53 3.75 -20.14 -9.38
N TRP A 54 2.43 -19.99 -9.42
CA TRP A 54 1.76 -19.07 -10.33
C TRP A 54 1.53 -17.73 -9.63
N LEU A 55 1.89 -16.63 -10.29
CA LEU A 55 1.70 -15.26 -9.81
C LEU A 55 0.89 -14.46 -10.82
N THR A 56 0.04 -13.57 -10.32
CA THR A 56 -0.71 -12.61 -11.14
C THR A 56 -0.04 -11.24 -11.09
N LEU A 57 0.34 -10.70 -12.24
CA LEU A 57 0.76 -9.30 -12.39
C LEU A 57 -0.27 -8.58 -13.25
N GLY A 58 -1.15 -7.81 -12.61
CA GLY A 58 -2.30 -7.21 -13.27
C GLY A 58 -3.17 -8.30 -13.89
N SER A 59 -3.32 -8.29 -15.21
CA SER A 59 -4.07 -9.29 -15.97
C SER A 59 -3.24 -10.49 -16.44
N LEU A 60 -1.93 -10.52 -16.17
CA LEU A 60 -1.03 -11.57 -16.63
C LEU A 60 -0.82 -12.63 -15.55
N LEU A 61 -0.84 -13.90 -15.96
CA LEU A 61 -0.52 -15.03 -15.10
C LEU A 61 0.85 -15.59 -15.52
N ILE A 62 1.81 -15.56 -14.60
CA ILE A 62 3.19 -16.01 -14.84
C ILE A 62 3.54 -17.19 -13.94
N LYS A 63 4.27 -18.16 -14.47
CA LYS A 63 4.82 -19.28 -13.70
C LYS A 63 6.26 -18.99 -13.35
N THR A 64 6.60 -18.98 -12.07
CA THR A 64 7.94 -18.69 -11.59
C THR A 64 8.41 -19.78 -10.62
N PRO A 65 9.74 -19.97 -10.45
CA PRO A 65 10.24 -20.77 -9.35
C PRO A 65 9.76 -20.20 -8.00
N THR A 66 9.36 -21.06 -7.06
CA THR A 66 8.79 -20.63 -5.78
C THR A 66 9.72 -19.70 -4.99
N ASN A 67 11.04 -19.88 -5.08
CA ASN A 67 12.01 -18.97 -4.45
C ASN A 67 11.93 -17.57 -5.05
N LYS A 68 11.79 -17.45 -6.38
CA LYS A 68 11.64 -16.14 -7.03
C LYS A 68 10.32 -15.48 -6.68
N ALA A 69 9.26 -16.28 -6.50
CA ALA A 69 7.98 -15.77 -6.02
C ALA A 69 8.05 -15.21 -4.60
N LYS A 70 8.83 -15.84 -3.70
CA LYS A 70 9.07 -15.33 -2.34
C LYS A 70 9.80 -14.00 -2.36
N GLU A 71 10.88 -13.88 -3.14
CA GLU A 71 11.63 -12.62 -3.32
C GLU A 71 10.76 -11.47 -3.87
N LEU A 72 9.70 -11.76 -4.63
CA LEU A 72 8.81 -10.73 -5.18
C LEU A 72 7.72 -10.29 -4.19
N LEU A 73 7.45 -11.10 -3.16
CA LEU A 73 6.44 -10.82 -2.14
C LEU A 73 7.03 -10.16 -0.87
N GLU A 74 8.33 -10.34 -0.65
CA GLU A 74 9.15 -9.64 0.36
C GLU A 74 9.38 -8.18 -0.03
#